data_AF-Q21UB4-F1
#
_entry.id   AF-Q21UB4-F1
#
_cell.length_a   1.000
_cell.length_b   1.000
_cell.length_c   1.000
_cell.angle_alpha   90.00
_cell.angle_beta   90.00
_cell.angle_gamma   90.00
#
_symmetry.space_group_name_H-M   'P 1'
#
loop_
_entity.id
_entity.type
_entity.pdbx_description
1 polymer ?
#
loop_
_entity_poly.entity_id
_entity_poly.type
_entity_poly.pdbx_seq_one_letter_code
_entity_poly.pdbx_strand_id
1 'polypeptide(L)'
;MSFLNQLKSQARALQSVQSVDLLQREANTRLTEAATTTVWLYVAELAKQLNVIAPGGPSLSLSSKTPWPAMKLVDFQVDARKKTLRDQEVFDYIALGWRLVPIDGVPVAGSVSANFPPDLQRIESRLAAGSVPHDRVHVRHPEKNTLQAIRFDYSTEARAGITITPDHEAANLVFRLANLQAFEVLTATYPAAQIQSPLLDELAKMIVGQASRFVFN
;
A
#
# COMPACT_ATOMS: atom_id res chain seq x y z
N MET A 1 -56.54 -6.97 21.75
CA MET A 1 -55.67 -7.06 20.55
C MET A 1 -55.00 -8.42 20.52
N SER A 2 -54.90 -9.08 19.36
CA SER A 2 -54.29 -10.42 19.22
C SER A 2 -52.76 -10.34 19.11
N PHE A 3 -52.04 -11.32 19.69
CA PHE A 3 -50.59 -11.49 19.58
C PHE A 3 -50.11 -11.57 18.12
N LEU A 4 -50.91 -12.18 17.23
CA LEU A 4 -50.61 -12.21 15.80
C LEU A 4 -50.55 -10.80 15.17
N ASN A 5 -51.36 -9.86 15.65
CA ASN A 5 -51.32 -8.48 15.16
C ASN A 5 -50.07 -7.74 15.66
N GLN A 6 -49.59 -8.04 16.87
CA GLN A 6 -48.32 -7.52 17.38
C GLN A 6 -47.13 -8.09 16.59
N LEU A 7 -47.14 -9.41 16.29
CA LEU A 7 -46.12 -10.02 15.44
C LEU A 7 -46.13 -9.44 14.02
N LYS A 8 -47.31 -9.18 13.44
CA LYS A 8 -47.43 -8.53 12.12
C LYS A 8 -46.90 -7.10 12.13
N SER A 9 -47.14 -6.32 13.18
CA SER A 9 -46.60 -4.96 13.26
C SER A 9 -45.09 -4.95 13.45
N GLN A 10 -44.56 -5.86 14.27
CA GLN A 10 -43.12 -6.06 14.45
C GLN A 10 -42.44 -6.51 13.15
N ALA A 11 -43.03 -7.48 12.44
CA ALA A 11 -42.53 -7.94 11.15
C ALA A 11 -42.50 -6.82 10.10
N ARG A 12 -43.56 -6.01 10.01
CA ARG A 12 -43.60 -4.85 9.09
C ARG A 12 -42.55 -3.80 9.44
N ALA A 13 -42.36 -3.51 10.74
CA ALA A 13 -41.32 -2.59 11.18
C ALA A 13 -39.92 -3.09 10.77
N LEU A 14 -39.61 -4.37 11.02
CA LEU A 14 -38.35 -4.99 10.62
C LEU A 14 -38.14 -4.99 9.10
N GLN A 15 -39.19 -5.32 8.32
CA GLN A 15 -39.13 -5.28 6.85
C GLN A 15 -38.85 -3.87 6.32
N SER A 16 -39.44 -2.83 6.93
CA SER A 16 -39.22 -1.45 6.51
C SER A 16 -37.78 -0.97 6.78
N VAL A 17 -37.19 -1.37 7.90
CA VAL A 17 -35.78 -1.07 8.21
C VAL A 17 -34.86 -1.80 7.23
N GLN A 18 -35.12 -3.09 6.99
CA GLN A 18 -34.36 -3.89 6.02
C GLN A 18 -34.39 -3.31 4.60
N SER A 19 -35.54 -2.78 4.16
CA SER A 19 -35.62 -2.18 2.81
C SER A 19 -34.82 -0.88 2.70
N VAL A 20 -34.78 -0.06 3.74
CA VAL A 20 -33.97 1.17 3.77
C VAL A 20 -32.47 0.83 3.76
N ASP A 21 -32.07 -0.14 4.59
CA ASP A 21 -30.67 -0.60 4.66
C ASP A 21 -30.17 -1.18 3.32
N LEU A 22 -31.02 -1.94 2.62
CA LEU A 22 -30.70 -2.47 1.29
C LEU A 22 -30.49 -1.36 0.26
N LEU A 23 -31.39 -0.37 0.21
CA LEU A 23 -31.26 0.77 -0.70
C LEU A 23 -29.97 1.56 -0.43
N GLN A 24 -29.63 1.79 0.85
CA GLN A 24 -28.40 2.48 1.22
C GLN A 24 -27.16 1.69 0.80
N ARG A 25 -27.15 0.37 1.00
CA ARG A 25 -26.05 -0.51 0.61
C ARG A 25 -25.85 -0.57 -0.90
N GLU A 26 -26.93 -0.61 -1.67
CA GLU A 26 -26.85 -0.54 -3.14
C GLU A 26 -26.29 0.80 -3.60
N ALA A 27 -26.71 1.91 -2.99
CA ALA A 27 -26.16 3.24 -3.28
C ALA A 27 -24.67 3.32 -2.95
N ASN A 28 -24.26 2.84 -1.77
CA ASN A 28 -22.85 2.80 -1.36
C ASN A 28 -22.03 1.94 -2.33
N THR A 29 -22.53 0.76 -2.71
CA THR A 29 -21.86 -0.12 -3.67
C THR A 29 -21.63 0.58 -5.01
N ARG A 30 -22.65 1.25 -5.56
CA ARG A 30 -22.53 1.99 -6.83
C ARG A 30 -21.53 3.14 -6.74
N LEU A 31 -21.56 3.91 -5.66
CA LEU A 31 -20.63 5.02 -5.44
C LEU A 31 -19.19 4.52 -5.32
N THR A 32 -18.95 3.47 -4.52
CA THR A 32 -17.62 2.86 -4.36
C THR A 32 -17.10 2.30 -5.67
N GLU A 33 -17.93 1.63 -6.46
CA GLU A 33 -17.51 1.07 -7.76
C GLU A 33 -17.19 2.16 -8.79
N ALA A 34 -17.97 3.24 -8.84
CA ALA A 34 -17.68 4.38 -9.71
C ALA A 34 -16.34 5.05 -9.33
N ALA A 35 -16.12 5.25 -8.02
CA ALA A 35 -14.86 5.78 -7.50
C ALA A 35 -13.68 4.83 -7.81
N THR A 36 -13.86 3.53 -7.56
CA THR A 36 -12.81 2.52 -7.79
C THR A 36 -12.45 2.39 -9.26
N THR A 37 -13.44 2.46 -10.17
CA THR A 37 -13.20 2.51 -11.61
C THR A 37 -12.38 3.75 -12.00
N THR A 38 -12.70 4.90 -11.41
CA THR A 38 -11.95 6.15 -11.63
C THR A 38 -10.50 6.00 -11.19
N VAL A 39 -10.26 5.45 -9.99
CA VAL A 39 -8.90 5.17 -9.50
C VAL A 39 -8.18 4.23 -10.44
N TRP A 40 -8.80 3.12 -10.83
CA TRP A 40 -8.19 2.10 -11.70
C TRP A 40 -7.71 2.69 -13.02
N LEU A 41 -8.57 3.46 -13.71
CA LEU A 41 -8.22 4.11 -14.96
C LEU A 41 -7.07 5.11 -14.77
N TYR A 42 -7.10 5.90 -13.70
CA TYR A 42 -6.05 6.86 -13.38
C TYR A 42 -4.71 6.17 -13.11
N VAL A 43 -4.66 5.17 -12.23
CA VAL A 43 -3.40 4.49 -11.88
C VAL A 43 -2.85 3.64 -13.02
N ALA A 44 -3.72 3.07 -13.86
CA ALA A 44 -3.32 2.35 -15.06
C ALA A 44 -2.63 3.28 -16.06
N GLU A 45 -3.16 4.49 -16.27
CA GLU A 45 -2.52 5.46 -17.15
C GLU A 45 -1.25 6.04 -16.55
N LEU A 46 -1.28 6.39 -15.25
CA LEU A 46 -0.11 6.86 -14.51
C LEU A 46 1.05 5.87 -14.62
N ALA A 47 0.81 4.57 -14.42
CA ALA A 47 1.85 3.55 -14.51
C ALA A 47 2.55 3.53 -15.87
N LYS A 48 1.81 3.68 -16.98
CA LYS A 48 2.39 3.77 -18.31
C LYS A 48 3.31 4.99 -18.45
N GLN A 49 2.85 6.16 -17.99
CA GLN A 49 3.63 7.39 -18.06
C GLN A 49 4.89 7.32 -17.19
N LEU A 50 4.78 6.77 -15.97
CA LEU A 50 5.92 6.60 -15.07
C LEU A 50 6.94 5.59 -15.61
N ASN A 51 6.52 4.55 -16.32
CA ASN A 51 7.44 3.63 -17.00
C ASN A 51 8.25 4.30 -18.12
N VAL A 52 7.71 5.35 -18.76
CA VAL A 52 8.44 6.14 -19.76
C VAL A 52 9.41 7.12 -19.10
N ILE A 53 8.96 7.79 -18.04
CA ILE A 53 9.73 8.85 -17.37
C ILE A 53 10.85 8.26 -16.48
N ALA A 54 10.61 7.10 -15.86
CA ALA A 54 11.49 6.47 -14.87
C ALA A 54 11.98 7.47 -13.79
N PRO A 55 11.06 8.07 -13.01
CA PRO A 55 11.38 9.17 -12.11
C PRO A 55 12.34 8.76 -11.00
N GLY A 56 12.96 9.76 -10.35
CA GLY A 56 13.73 9.56 -9.13
C GLY A 56 12.89 8.96 -8.00
N GLY A 57 13.51 8.12 -7.18
CA GLY A 57 12.90 7.49 -6.01
C GLY A 57 13.25 8.18 -4.69
N PRO A 58 12.65 7.73 -3.58
CA PRO A 58 12.95 8.26 -2.25
C PRO A 58 14.38 7.95 -1.80
N SER A 59 14.87 8.75 -0.86
CA SER A 59 16.12 8.50 -0.15
C SER A 59 15.93 7.37 0.88
N LEU A 60 16.43 6.18 0.57
CA LEU A 60 16.27 5.00 1.41
C LEU A 60 17.49 4.76 2.31
N SER A 61 17.25 4.15 3.47
CA SER A 61 18.33 3.70 4.34
C SER A 61 17.88 2.60 5.31
N LEU A 62 18.72 1.57 5.49
CA LEU A 62 18.46 0.49 6.47
C LEU A 62 18.89 0.87 7.88
N SER A 63 19.87 1.77 8.03
CA SER A 63 20.34 2.31 9.31
C SER A 63 20.47 3.83 9.24
N SER A 64 20.75 4.54 10.33
CA SER A 64 21.05 5.97 10.26
C SER A 64 22.40 6.29 9.57
N LYS A 65 23.25 5.29 9.35
CA LYS A 65 24.65 5.46 8.94
C LYS A 65 24.94 5.07 7.49
N THR A 66 24.04 4.34 6.83
CA THR A 66 24.28 3.72 5.53
C THR A 66 23.15 4.06 4.55
N PRO A 67 23.10 5.30 4.03
CA PRO A 67 22.13 5.69 3.02
C PRO A 67 22.35 4.89 1.74
N TRP A 68 21.25 4.57 1.06
CA TRP A 68 21.29 3.96 -0.26
C TRP A 68 21.74 5.00 -1.31
N PRO A 69 22.27 4.55 -2.46
CA PRO A 69 22.54 5.44 -3.59
C PRO A 69 21.24 6.09 -4.08
N ALA A 70 21.38 7.09 -4.96
CA ALA A 70 20.21 7.67 -5.62
C ALA A 70 19.45 6.60 -6.41
N MET A 71 18.15 6.47 -6.12
CA MET A 71 17.28 5.45 -6.68
C MET A 71 16.40 6.04 -7.79
N LYS A 72 15.90 5.19 -8.68
CA LYS A 72 14.82 5.48 -9.63
C LYS A 72 13.73 4.43 -9.52
N LEU A 73 12.53 4.82 -9.95
CA LEU A 73 11.35 3.97 -9.97
C LEU A 73 11.18 3.36 -11.36
N VAL A 74 11.03 2.05 -11.44
CA VAL A 74 10.90 1.32 -12.71
C VAL A 74 9.90 0.17 -12.60
N ASP A 75 9.44 -0.32 -13.74
CA ASP A 75 8.55 -1.48 -13.87
C ASP A 75 7.25 -1.35 -13.06
N PHE A 76 6.58 -0.22 -13.23
CA PHE A 76 5.23 -0.02 -12.70
C PHE A 76 4.26 -1.00 -13.36
N GLN A 77 3.58 -1.78 -12.53
CA GLN A 77 2.59 -2.77 -12.94
C GLN A 77 1.30 -2.57 -12.15
N VAL A 78 0.18 -2.59 -12.86
CA VAL A 78 -1.16 -2.49 -12.27
C VAL A 78 -1.88 -3.82 -12.42
N ASP A 79 -2.42 -4.29 -11.32
CA ASP A 79 -3.33 -5.43 -11.24
C ASP A 79 -4.66 -4.97 -10.63
N ALA A 80 -5.77 -5.52 -11.10
CA ALA A 80 -7.07 -5.27 -10.52
C ALA A 80 -7.87 -6.57 -10.49
N ARG A 81 -8.40 -6.89 -9.32
CA ARG A 81 -9.16 -8.11 -9.09
C ARG A 81 -10.60 -7.77 -8.77
N LYS A 82 -11.53 -8.61 -9.23
CA LYS A 82 -12.95 -8.54 -8.91
C LYS A 82 -13.38 -9.68 -8.00
N LYS A 83 -14.48 -9.46 -7.28
CA LYS A 83 -15.23 -10.45 -6.49
C LYS A 83 -16.71 -10.33 -6.76
N THR A 84 -17.45 -11.36 -6.40
CA THR A 84 -18.92 -11.31 -6.40
C THR A 84 -19.41 -10.79 -5.05
N LEU A 85 -20.24 -9.75 -5.07
CA LEU A 85 -20.93 -9.19 -3.90
C LEU A 85 -22.41 -9.03 -4.26
N ARG A 86 -23.29 -9.77 -3.58
CA ARG A 86 -24.76 -9.71 -3.79
C ARG A 86 -25.15 -9.88 -5.28
N ASP A 87 -24.62 -10.93 -5.90
CA ASP A 87 -24.83 -11.27 -7.33
C ASP A 87 -24.34 -10.22 -8.34
N GLN A 88 -23.50 -9.27 -7.91
CA GLN A 88 -22.84 -8.29 -8.78
C GLN A 88 -21.32 -8.47 -8.72
N GLU A 89 -20.65 -8.32 -9.86
CA GLU A 89 -19.19 -8.25 -9.89
C GLU A 89 -18.72 -6.86 -9.50
N VAL A 90 -17.96 -6.78 -8.42
CA VAL A 90 -17.37 -5.54 -7.89
C VAL A 90 -15.86 -5.69 -7.76
N PHE A 91 -15.13 -4.58 -7.69
CA PHE A 91 -13.70 -4.64 -7.41
C PHE A 91 -13.43 -5.21 -6.01
N ASP A 92 -12.44 -6.08 -5.90
CA ASP A 92 -11.92 -6.56 -4.62
C ASP A 92 -10.75 -5.71 -4.16
N TYR A 93 -9.78 -5.49 -5.06
CA TYR A 93 -8.68 -4.55 -4.87
C TYR A 93 -8.08 -4.12 -6.21
N ILE A 94 -7.33 -3.01 -6.16
CA ILE A 94 -6.39 -2.59 -7.20
C ILE A 94 -5.01 -2.54 -6.57
N ALA A 95 -4.01 -3.10 -7.24
CA ALA A 95 -2.61 -3.05 -6.81
C ALA A 95 -1.77 -2.35 -7.87
N LEU A 96 -0.94 -1.40 -7.46
CA LEU A 96 0.11 -0.79 -8.27
C LEU A 96 1.45 -1.11 -7.60
N GLY A 97 2.31 -1.88 -8.26
CA GLY A 97 3.64 -2.24 -7.75
C GLY A 97 4.75 -1.75 -8.67
N TRP A 98 5.92 -1.45 -8.13
CA TRP A 98 7.11 -1.08 -8.89
C TRP A 98 8.40 -1.47 -8.15
N ARG A 99 9.51 -1.38 -8.87
CA ARG A 99 10.86 -1.61 -8.33
C ARG A 99 11.58 -0.30 -8.08
N LEU A 100 12.40 -0.31 -7.04
CA LEU A 100 13.35 0.72 -6.66
C LEU A 100 14.74 0.19 -6.99
N VAL A 101 15.39 0.79 -7.99
CA VAL A 101 16.74 0.40 -8.43
C VAL A 101 17.67 1.61 -8.44
N PRO A 102 19.00 1.45 -8.33
CA PRO A 102 19.93 2.57 -8.45
C PRO A 102 19.81 3.24 -9.82
N ILE A 103 20.03 4.55 -9.89
CA ILE A 103 19.96 5.30 -11.15
C ILE A 103 20.89 4.70 -12.22
N ASP A 104 22.10 4.29 -11.80
CA ASP A 104 23.12 3.66 -12.65
C ASP A 104 22.76 2.22 -13.09
N GLY A 105 21.63 1.69 -12.61
CA GLY A 105 21.03 0.43 -13.07
C GLY A 105 21.65 -0.85 -12.50
N VAL A 106 22.88 -0.79 -11.97
CA VAL A 106 23.52 -1.94 -11.31
C VAL A 106 23.23 -1.88 -9.81
N PRO A 107 22.54 -2.88 -9.24
CA PRO A 107 22.39 -2.99 -7.79
C PRO A 107 23.76 -3.05 -7.12
N VAL A 108 24.00 -2.15 -6.16
CA VAL A 108 25.27 -2.08 -5.43
C VAL A 108 25.16 -2.98 -4.21
N ALA A 109 26.19 -3.79 -3.98
CA ALA A 109 26.28 -4.56 -2.76
C ALA A 109 26.51 -3.62 -1.56
N GLY A 110 25.62 -3.68 -0.58
CA GLY A 110 25.73 -2.98 0.70
C GLY A 110 25.91 -3.97 1.84
N SER A 111 26.44 -3.48 2.96
CA SER A 111 26.42 -4.24 4.21
C SER A 111 26.03 -3.35 5.38
N VAL A 112 25.30 -3.92 6.34
CA VAL A 112 24.95 -3.25 7.58
C VAL A 112 25.05 -4.24 8.74
N SER A 113 25.69 -3.81 9.83
CA SER A 113 25.87 -4.65 11.02
C SER A 113 25.14 -4.05 12.20
N ALA A 114 24.53 -4.91 13.01
CA ALA A 114 23.97 -4.57 14.30
C ALA A 114 24.51 -5.51 15.38
N ASN A 115 24.87 -4.93 16.52
CA ASN A 115 25.31 -5.61 17.74
C ASN A 115 24.34 -5.39 18.91
N PHE A 116 23.29 -4.59 18.73
CA PHE A 116 22.25 -4.33 19.72
C PHE A 116 20.86 -4.78 19.20
N PRO A 117 20.01 -5.42 20.04
CA PRO A 117 18.72 -5.94 19.60
C PRO A 117 17.75 -4.93 18.94
N PRO A 118 17.62 -3.66 19.41
CA PRO A 118 16.70 -2.71 18.78
C PRO A 118 17.11 -2.32 17.35
N ASP A 119 18.40 -2.16 17.10
CA ASP A 119 18.92 -1.83 15.78
C ASP A 119 18.80 -3.02 14.83
N LEU A 120 19.01 -4.24 15.34
CA LEU A 120 18.78 -5.48 14.59
C LEU A 120 17.32 -5.58 14.13
N GLN A 121 16.37 -5.42 15.05
CA GLN A 121 14.94 -5.48 14.73
C GLN A 121 14.53 -4.42 13.72
N ARG A 122 15.09 -3.20 13.82
CA ARG A 122 14.85 -2.13 12.85
C ARG A 122 15.36 -2.51 11.45
N ILE A 123 16.57 -3.06 11.34
CA ILE A 123 17.14 -3.47 10.06
C ILE A 123 16.31 -4.61 9.44
N GLU A 124 15.96 -5.63 10.23
CA GLU A 124 15.14 -6.75 9.77
C GLU A 124 13.76 -6.29 9.31
N SER A 125 13.12 -5.38 10.06
CA SER A 125 11.85 -4.76 9.69
C SER A 125 11.92 -4.04 8.34
N ARG A 126 12.98 -3.27 8.10
CA ARG A 126 13.15 -2.50 6.86
C ARG A 126 13.47 -3.39 5.66
N LEU A 127 14.33 -4.40 5.86
CA LEU A 127 14.63 -5.42 4.85
C LEU A 127 13.37 -6.17 4.43
N ALA A 128 12.55 -6.58 5.40
CA ALA A 128 11.28 -7.25 5.16
C ALA A 128 10.28 -6.34 4.43
N ALA A 129 10.11 -5.09 4.88
CA ALA A 129 9.20 -4.13 4.26
C ALA A 129 9.56 -3.89 2.78
N GLY A 130 10.84 -3.69 2.48
CA GLY A 130 11.33 -3.46 1.12
C GLY A 130 11.42 -4.70 0.23
N SER A 131 11.19 -5.90 0.77
CA SER A 131 11.52 -7.18 0.09
C SER A 131 12.96 -7.19 -0.46
N VAL A 132 13.90 -6.66 0.32
CA VAL A 132 15.30 -6.46 -0.09
C VAL A 132 16.02 -7.82 -0.07
N PRO A 133 16.64 -8.27 -1.17
CA PRO A 133 17.47 -9.47 -1.17
C PRO A 133 18.67 -9.31 -0.25
N HIS A 134 18.85 -10.23 0.70
CA HIS A 134 19.92 -10.16 1.69
C HIS A 134 20.34 -11.52 2.23
N ASP A 135 21.60 -11.60 2.66
CA ASP A 135 22.18 -12.70 3.42
C ASP A 135 22.46 -12.26 4.85
N ARG A 136 22.18 -13.14 5.81
CA ARG A 136 22.45 -12.91 7.23
C ARG A 136 23.73 -13.63 7.64
N VAL A 137 24.73 -12.88 8.06
CA VAL A 137 26.04 -13.38 8.47
C VAL A 137 26.25 -13.15 9.96
N HIS A 138 26.54 -14.22 10.70
CA HIS A 138 26.93 -14.14 12.10
C HIS A 138 28.42 -13.80 12.21
N VAL A 139 28.74 -12.57 12.59
CA VAL A 139 30.12 -12.13 12.78
C VAL A 139 30.57 -12.53 14.19
N ARG A 140 31.59 -13.38 14.26
CA ARG A 140 32.14 -13.90 15.51
C ARG A 140 33.55 -13.38 15.76
N HIS A 141 33.93 -13.28 17.03
CA HIS A 141 35.28 -12.92 17.42
C HIS A 141 36.26 -14.00 16.93
N PRO A 142 37.37 -13.64 16.24
CA PRO A 142 38.28 -14.61 15.61
C PRO A 142 38.91 -15.58 16.62
N GLU A 143 39.27 -15.11 17.81
CA GLU A 143 39.90 -15.95 18.85
C GLU A 143 38.91 -16.66 19.78
N LYS A 144 37.83 -15.99 20.20
CA LYS A 144 36.91 -16.48 21.24
C LYS A 144 35.66 -17.16 20.70
N ASN A 145 35.44 -17.10 19.38
CA ASN A 145 34.26 -17.61 18.68
C ASN A 145 32.91 -17.11 19.24
N THR A 146 32.91 -16.03 20.02
CA THR A 146 31.70 -15.39 20.57
C THR A 146 31.02 -14.53 19.51
N LEU A 147 29.69 -14.47 19.52
CA LEU A 147 28.94 -13.63 18.59
C LEU A 147 29.20 -12.14 18.92
N GLN A 148 29.72 -11.39 17.95
CA GLN A 148 29.99 -9.96 18.08
C GLN A 148 28.87 -9.11 17.47
N ALA A 149 28.42 -9.49 16.27
CA ALA A 149 27.41 -8.76 15.54
C ALA A 149 26.70 -9.69 14.54
N ILE A 150 25.55 -9.23 14.06
CA ILE A 150 24.90 -9.79 12.87
C ILE A 150 25.08 -8.76 11.76
N ARG A 151 25.67 -9.19 10.65
CA ARG A 151 25.82 -8.41 9.42
C ARG A 151 24.81 -8.89 8.40
N PHE A 152 24.16 -7.96 7.73
CA PHE A 152 23.33 -8.22 6.57
C PHE A 152 24.06 -7.72 5.34
N ASP A 153 24.37 -8.62 4.42
CA ASP A 153 24.90 -8.30 3.11
C ASP A 153 23.71 -8.26 2.14
N TYR A 154 23.48 -7.13 1.49
CA TYR A 154 22.24 -6.89 0.72
C TYR A 154 22.54 -6.25 -0.62
N SER A 155 21.56 -6.38 -1.54
CA SER A 155 21.56 -5.66 -2.81
C SER A 155 20.70 -4.41 -2.68
N THR A 156 21.16 -3.24 -3.16
CA THR A 156 20.37 -1.99 -3.14
C THR A 156 19.26 -2.04 -4.19
N GLU A 157 18.30 -2.94 -4.00
CA GLU A 157 17.07 -3.08 -4.77
C GLU A 157 15.92 -3.35 -3.80
N ALA A 158 14.79 -2.70 -4.03
CA ALA A 158 13.60 -2.86 -3.21
C ALA A 158 12.33 -2.84 -4.06
N ARG A 159 11.21 -3.16 -3.42
CA ARG A 159 9.87 -3.03 -4.01
C ARG A 159 9.04 -2.02 -3.25
N ALA A 160 8.22 -1.28 -3.98
CA ALA A 160 7.23 -0.38 -3.43
C ALA A 160 5.90 -0.62 -4.14
N GLY A 161 4.82 -0.19 -3.52
CA GLY A 161 3.51 -0.38 -4.09
C GLY A 161 2.38 0.22 -3.30
N ILE A 162 1.23 0.26 -3.94
CA ILE A 162 -0.03 0.73 -3.39
C ILE A 162 -1.06 -0.37 -3.58
N THR A 163 -1.82 -0.65 -2.54
CA THR A 163 -3.03 -1.47 -2.61
C THR A 163 -4.22 -0.61 -2.25
N ILE A 164 -5.21 -0.55 -3.14
CA ILE A 164 -6.48 0.15 -2.94
C ILE A 164 -7.56 -0.90 -2.74
N THR A 165 -8.24 -0.85 -1.60
CA THR A 165 -9.30 -1.78 -1.25
C THR A 165 -10.61 -1.01 -1.07
N PRO A 166 -11.62 -1.22 -1.94
CA PRO A 166 -12.95 -0.66 -1.74
C PRO A 166 -13.67 -1.29 -0.55
N ASP A 167 -14.33 -0.44 0.24
CA ASP A 167 -15.34 -0.80 1.23
C ASP A 167 -16.72 -0.36 0.71
N HIS A 168 -17.45 -1.32 0.16
CA HIS A 168 -18.80 -1.11 -0.40
C HIS A 168 -19.87 -0.91 0.68
N GLU A 169 -19.62 -1.28 1.93
CA GLU A 169 -20.57 -1.05 3.02
C GLU A 169 -20.46 0.40 3.51
N ALA A 170 -19.24 0.91 3.69
CA ALA A 170 -19.00 2.25 4.23
C ALA A 170 -18.85 3.35 3.16
N ALA A 171 -18.91 2.99 1.87
CA ALA A 171 -18.66 3.91 0.76
C ALA A 171 -17.26 4.56 0.80
N ASN A 172 -16.22 3.77 1.11
CA ASN A 172 -14.84 4.25 1.28
C ASN A 172 -13.85 3.47 0.40
N LEU A 173 -12.70 4.06 0.13
CA LEU A 173 -11.53 3.38 -0.44
C LEU A 173 -10.38 3.48 0.56
N VAL A 174 -9.79 2.34 0.89
CA VAL A 174 -8.62 2.23 1.78
C VAL A 174 -7.36 2.08 0.93
N PHE A 175 -6.41 2.98 1.11
CA PHE A 175 -5.13 3.01 0.42
C PHE A 175 -4.03 2.57 1.37
N ARG A 176 -3.39 1.46 1.06
CA ARG A 176 -2.18 0.99 1.74
C ARG A 176 -0.98 1.31 0.88
N LEU A 177 -0.14 2.23 1.35
CA LEU A 177 1.05 2.74 0.66
C LEU A 177 2.29 2.12 1.28
N ALA A 178 3.06 1.34 0.52
CA ALA A 178 4.25 0.66 0.99
C ALA A 178 5.51 1.21 0.31
N ASN A 179 6.47 1.64 1.11
CA ASN A 179 7.81 2.06 0.70
C ASN A 179 7.87 3.29 -0.24
N LEU A 180 6.92 4.22 -0.13
CA LEU A 180 6.89 5.44 -0.98
C LEU A 180 7.92 6.50 -0.54
N GLN A 181 8.18 6.64 0.76
CA GLN A 181 9.07 7.68 1.31
C GLN A 181 10.24 7.09 2.11
N ALA A 182 9.98 6.02 2.85
CA ALA A 182 10.96 5.23 3.60
C ALA A 182 10.50 3.77 3.63
N PHE A 183 11.26 2.86 4.25
CA PHE A 183 10.82 1.48 4.47
C PHE A 183 9.72 1.40 5.53
N GLU A 184 8.52 1.77 5.14
CA GLU A 184 7.34 1.85 5.99
C GLU A 184 6.06 1.60 5.20
N VAL A 185 4.97 1.44 5.94
CA VAL A 185 3.63 1.29 5.40
C VAL A 185 2.74 2.36 6.01
N LEU A 186 2.09 3.15 5.15
CA LEU A 186 1.10 4.14 5.52
C LEU A 186 -0.28 3.68 5.03
N THR A 187 -1.32 4.02 5.78
CA THR A 187 -2.70 3.75 5.38
C THR A 187 -3.49 5.04 5.42
N ALA A 188 -4.26 5.31 4.36
CA ALA A 188 -5.20 6.41 4.28
C ALA A 188 -6.57 5.90 3.82
N THR A 189 -7.65 6.45 4.35
CA THR A 189 -9.01 6.06 3.98
C THR A 189 -9.76 7.29 3.51
N TYR A 190 -10.37 7.19 2.33
CA TYR A 190 -11.12 8.29 1.73
C TYR A 190 -12.55 7.86 1.39
N PRO A 191 -13.56 8.72 1.64
CA PRO A 191 -14.89 8.52 1.10
C PRO A 191 -14.87 8.46 -0.42
N ALA A 192 -15.67 7.56 -1.00
CA ALA A 192 -15.79 7.37 -2.44
C ALA A 192 -16.11 8.70 -3.17
N ALA A 193 -16.90 9.57 -2.55
CA ALA A 193 -17.26 10.88 -3.09
C ALA A 193 -16.07 11.87 -3.24
N GLN A 194 -15.00 11.68 -2.46
CA GLN A 194 -13.79 12.51 -2.52
C GLN A 194 -12.79 12.01 -3.57
N ILE A 195 -13.01 10.83 -4.14
CA ILE A 195 -12.13 10.24 -5.14
C ILE A 195 -12.33 10.95 -6.48
N GLN A 196 -11.45 11.92 -6.73
CA GLN A 196 -11.42 12.73 -7.95
C GLN A 196 -9.97 13.02 -8.33
N SER A 197 -9.75 13.54 -9.54
CA SER A 197 -8.41 13.83 -10.05
C SER A 197 -7.52 14.62 -9.08
N PRO A 198 -7.98 15.68 -8.39
CA PRO A 198 -7.11 16.43 -7.47
C PRO A 198 -6.52 15.58 -6.33
N LEU A 199 -7.30 14.64 -5.78
CA LEU A 199 -6.82 13.73 -4.73
C LEU A 199 -5.83 12.71 -5.31
N LEU A 200 -6.10 12.20 -6.52
CA LEU A 200 -5.25 11.23 -7.20
C LEU A 200 -3.95 11.87 -7.72
N ASP A 201 -3.95 13.16 -8.02
CA ASP A 201 -2.76 13.94 -8.33
C ASP A 201 -1.85 14.06 -7.09
N GLU A 202 -2.42 14.25 -5.90
CA GLU A 202 -1.66 14.22 -4.65
C GLU A 202 -1.05 12.84 -4.40
N LEU A 203 -1.77 11.75 -4.70
CA LEU A 203 -1.18 10.40 -4.67
C LEU A 203 -0.02 10.26 -5.64
N ALA A 204 -0.18 10.73 -6.89
CA ALA A 204 0.86 10.66 -7.91
C ALA A 204 2.12 11.45 -7.50
N LYS A 205 1.96 12.66 -6.95
CA LYS A 205 3.05 13.45 -6.37
C LYS A 205 3.80 12.66 -5.30
N MET A 206 3.08 11.99 -4.41
CA MET A 206 3.68 11.18 -3.35
C MET A 206 4.48 10.00 -3.91
N ILE A 207 3.98 9.31 -4.94
CA ILE A 207 4.67 8.20 -5.61
C ILE A 207 6.02 8.65 -6.15
N VAL A 208 6.09 9.83 -6.76
CA VAL A 208 7.31 10.38 -7.36
C VAL A 208 8.15 11.22 -6.39
N GLY A 209 7.88 11.15 -5.08
CA GLY A 209 8.66 11.83 -4.04
C GLY A 209 8.48 13.36 -3.98
N GLN A 210 7.45 13.90 -4.63
CA GLN A 210 7.08 15.31 -4.50
C GLN A 210 6.27 15.57 -3.23
N ALA A 211 6.25 16.83 -2.77
CA ALA A 211 5.41 17.25 -1.66
C ALA A 211 3.94 16.94 -1.98
N SER A 212 3.29 16.22 -1.07
CA SER A 212 1.92 15.73 -1.23
C SER A 212 1.15 15.84 0.08
N ARG A 213 -0.15 16.11 -0.03
CA ARG A 213 -1.11 16.16 1.09
C ARG A 213 -1.92 14.86 1.23
N PHE A 214 -1.58 13.81 0.48
CA PHE A 214 -2.39 12.59 0.40
C PHE A 214 -2.55 11.83 1.72
N VAL A 215 -1.70 12.02 2.73
CA VAL A 215 -1.82 11.33 4.04
C VAL A 215 -2.02 12.33 5.20
N PHE A 216 -2.02 13.64 4.92
CA PHE A 216 -2.06 14.70 5.94
C PHE A 216 -3.35 15.52 5.92
N ASN A 217 -4.43 14.99 5.35
CA ASN A 217 -5.77 15.59 5.38
C ASN A 217 -6.60 15.10 6.56
#